data_AF-A0A948QXU2-F1
#
_entry.id   AF-A0A948QXU2-F1
#
_cell.length_a   1.000
_cell.length_b   1.000
_cell.length_c   1.000
_cell.angle_alpha   90.00
_cell.angle_beta   90.00
_cell.angle_gamma   90.00
#
_symmetry.space_group_name_H-M   'P 1'
#
loop_
_entity.id
_entity.type
_entity.pdbx_description
1 polymer ?
#
loop_
_entity_poly.entity_id
_entity_poly.type
_entity_poly.pdbx_seq_one_letter_code
_entity_poly.pdbx_strand_id
1 'polypeptide(L)'
;MDITNEQWNRIEPIIVKLTPSKDPRGRPPRDPRHVFNGILWILRTGAPWKDLPQRYPPYQTCHRRFQQWVRQGFFKRIAQELAEDLNERGKIDIREAFIDGTFAPAKKGVFAVGKTKRGKGTKIMAIADASGIPVAAHIESASPHEVKLVEETIDSGFTQYAPDKIIGDKAYDSDGLDQRLLDERNIEVIALHRKGRKKPKTQDGRKLRPYRRRWKVERLFAWLQNFRRLVVRYEYHADNFLGMVQLGCSIILLRFF
;
A
#
# COMPACT_ATOMS: atom_id res chain seq x y z
N MET A 1 7.11 9.71 16.66
CA MET A 1 7.52 8.31 16.80
C MET A 1 8.62 8.14 15.81
N ASP A 2 9.79 7.86 16.36
CA ASP A 2 11.00 7.68 15.60
C ASP A 2 11.26 6.18 15.53
N ILE A 3 11.81 5.72 14.41
CA ILE A 3 12.10 4.32 14.20
C ILE A 3 13.11 3.80 15.22
N THR A 4 12.93 2.59 15.74
CA THR A 4 13.89 1.97 16.68
C THR A 4 15.20 1.62 15.97
N ASN A 5 16.24 1.28 16.74
CA ASN A 5 17.52 0.83 16.14
C ASN A 5 17.32 -0.47 15.36
N GLU A 6 16.56 -1.42 15.90
CA GLU A 6 16.28 -2.71 15.25
C GLU A 6 15.56 -2.52 13.91
N GLN A 7 14.53 -1.68 13.89
CA GLN A 7 13.80 -1.36 12.66
C GLN A 7 14.69 -0.58 11.67
N TRP A 8 15.54 0.33 12.15
CA TRP A 8 16.49 1.06 11.29
C TRP A 8 17.49 0.13 10.62
N ASN A 9 18.02 -0.86 11.35
CA ASN A 9 18.97 -1.83 10.82
C ASN A 9 18.39 -2.65 9.65
N ARG A 10 17.06 -2.77 9.54
CA ARG A 10 16.39 -3.38 8.39
C ARG A 10 16.28 -2.44 7.18
N ILE A 11 16.18 -1.14 7.41
CA ILE A 11 15.98 -0.13 6.35
C ILE A 11 17.31 0.40 5.80
N GLU A 12 18.30 0.61 6.67
CA GLU A 12 19.57 1.25 6.34
C GLU A 12 20.29 0.61 5.14
N PRO A 13 20.41 -0.74 5.04
CA PRO A 13 21.06 -1.37 3.90
C PRO A 13 20.41 -1.02 2.56
N ILE A 14 19.08 -0.84 2.55
CA ILE A 14 18.31 -0.49 1.35
C ILE A 14 18.61 0.97 0.95
N ILE A 15 18.67 1.89 1.92
CA ILE A 15 19.02 3.29 1.68
C ILE A 15 20.42 3.44 1.09
N VAL A 16 21.39 2.72 1.66
CA VAL A 16 22.80 2.76 1.21
C VAL A 16 22.92 2.26 -0.23
N LYS A 17 22.25 1.16 -0.57
CA LYS A 17 22.22 0.63 -1.95
C LYS A 17 21.62 1.64 -2.95
N LEU A 18 20.56 2.37 -2.59
CA LEU A 18 19.88 3.33 -3.48
C LEU A 18 20.54 4.72 -3.52
N THR A 19 21.44 4.99 -2.58
CA THR A 19 22.12 6.28 -2.47
C THR A 19 23.63 6.04 -2.37
N PRO A 20 24.29 5.57 -3.45
CA PRO A 20 25.73 5.39 -3.45
C PRO A 20 26.44 6.71 -3.09
N SER A 21 27.59 6.56 -2.43
CA SER A 21 28.39 7.69 -1.92
C SER A 21 28.64 8.72 -3.02
N LYS A 22 28.48 10.01 -2.68
CA LYS A 22 28.59 11.13 -3.63
C LYS A 22 29.83 11.96 -3.38
N ASP A 23 30.25 12.61 -4.47
CA ASP A 23 31.35 13.56 -4.61
C ASP A 23 31.76 14.26 -3.29
N PRO A 24 33.01 14.09 -2.83
CA PRO A 24 33.51 14.66 -1.58
C PRO A 24 33.52 16.20 -1.57
N ARG A 25 33.26 16.87 -2.69
CA ARG A 25 33.30 18.33 -2.82
C ARG A 25 32.00 19.05 -2.38
N GLY A 26 30.95 18.32 -2.01
CA GLY A 26 29.66 18.90 -1.60
C GLY A 26 29.45 19.00 -0.08
N ARG A 27 28.44 19.79 0.34
CA ARG A 27 27.98 19.80 1.75
C ARG A 27 27.53 18.39 2.15
N PRO A 28 28.00 17.84 3.28
CA PRO A 28 27.60 16.51 3.73
C PRO A 28 26.08 16.37 3.82
N PRO A 29 25.51 15.27 3.33
CA PRO A 29 24.08 15.02 3.46
C PRO A 29 23.68 14.93 4.94
N ARG A 30 22.45 15.33 5.24
CA ARG A 30 21.86 15.07 6.57
C ARG A 30 21.71 13.56 6.78
N ASP A 31 21.78 13.14 8.03
CA ASP A 31 21.54 11.76 8.45
C ASP A 31 20.22 11.23 7.83
N PRO A 32 20.29 10.16 7.02
CA PRO A 32 19.11 9.53 6.42
C PRO A 32 18.06 9.10 7.45
N ARG A 33 18.44 8.66 8.65
CA ARG A 33 17.51 8.24 9.70
C ARG A 33 16.69 9.40 10.21
N HIS A 34 17.34 10.53 10.47
CA HIS A 34 16.68 11.76 10.91
C HIS A 34 15.70 12.28 9.84
N VAL A 35 16.08 12.18 8.56
CA VAL A 35 15.19 12.52 7.44
C VAL A 35 14.00 11.56 7.38
N PHE A 36 14.24 10.26 7.50
CA PHE A 36 13.19 9.23 7.50
C PHE A 36 12.19 9.45 8.64
N ASN A 37 12.66 9.72 9.86
CA ASN A 37 11.81 10.04 11.00
C ASN A 37 10.98 11.31 10.78
N GLY A 38 11.53 12.33 10.12
CA GLY A 38 10.75 13.50 9.72
C GLY A 38 9.61 13.17 8.75
N ILE A 39 9.86 12.28 7.78
CA ILE A 39 8.84 11.80 6.84
C ILE A 39 7.78 10.96 7.56
N LEU A 40 8.19 10.08 8.49
CA LEU A 40 7.26 9.30 9.32
C LEU A 40 6.35 10.19 10.15
N TRP A 41 6.89 11.29 10.69
CA TRP A 41 6.09 12.26 11.42
C TRP A 41 4.99 12.84 10.52
N ILE A 42 5.32 13.24 9.29
CA ILE A 42 4.35 13.72 8.30
C ILE A 42 3.30 12.66 7.94
N LEU A 43 3.73 11.41 7.68
CA LEU A 43 2.82 10.29 7.40
C LEU A 43 1.79 10.11 8.52
N ARG A 44 2.24 10.15 9.77
CA ARG A 44 1.38 9.91 10.93
C ARG A 44 0.46 11.09 11.24
N THR A 45 0.96 12.31 11.26
CA THR A 45 0.18 13.49 11.67
C THR A 45 -0.69 14.03 10.54
N GLY A 46 -0.32 13.78 9.28
CA GLY A 46 -0.96 14.39 8.12
C GLY A 46 -0.62 15.88 7.95
N ALA A 47 0.22 16.45 8.82
CA ALA A 47 0.49 17.87 8.87
C ALA A 47 1.13 18.40 7.56
N PRO A 48 0.93 19.68 7.22
CA PRO A 48 1.71 20.35 6.19
C PRO A 48 3.21 20.16 6.41
N TRP A 49 3.98 20.00 5.32
CA TRP A 49 5.44 19.85 5.41
C TRP A 49 6.09 21.03 6.15
N LYS A 50 5.57 22.25 5.99
CA LYS A 50 6.08 23.45 6.67
C LYS A 50 6.01 23.38 8.20
N ASP A 51 5.12 22.54 8.73
CA ASP A 51 4.89 22.39 10.17
C ASP A 51 5.74 21.27 10.77
N LEU A 52 6.69 20.71 10.00
CA LEU A 52 7.62 19.71 10.49
C LEU A 52 8.42 20.27 11.69
N PRO A 53 8.43 19.60 12.86
CA PRO A 53 9.12 20.09 14.05
C PRO A 53 10.62 20.27 13.83
N GLN A 54 11.20 21.29 14.48
CA GLN A 54 12.63 21.66 14.35
C GLN A 54 13.62 20.58 14.82
N ARG A 55 13.18 19.58 15.58
CA ARG A 55 14.01 18.41 15.94
C ARG A 55 14.38 17.55 14.74
N TYR A 56 13.64 17.64 13.64
CA TYR A 56 13.95 16.97 12.38
C TYR A 56 14.70 17.92 11.44
N PRO A 57 15.39 17.40 10.40
CA PRO A 57 15.98 18.24 9.38
C PRO A 57 14.94 19.18 8.74
N PRO A 58 15.36 20.35 8.20
CA PRO A 58 14.44 21.32 7.60
C PRO A 58 13.49 20.66 6.59
N TYR A 59 12.21 21.05 6.59
CA TYR A 59 11.20 20.36 5.81
C TYR A 59 11.53 20.27 4.32
N GLN A 60 12.22 21.26 3.76
CA GLN A 60 12.66 21.27 2.37
C GLN A 60 13.61 20.10 2.08
N THR A 61 14.48 19.78 3.05
CA THR A 61 15.40 18.64 2.97
C THR A 61 14.63 17.33 3.01
N CYS A 62 13.71 17.18 3.98
CA CYS A 62 12.90 15.98 4.13
C CYS A 62 11.99 15.74 2.92
N HIS A 63 11.29 16.78 2.45
CA HIS A 63 10.41 16.68 1.29
C HIS A 63 11.18 16.37 0.00
N ARG A 64 12.31 17.05 -0.25
CA ARG A 64 13.15 16.76 -1.42
C ARG A 64 13.67 15.33 -1.40
N ARG A 65 14.12 14.85 -0.24
CA ARG A 65 14.61 13.48 -0.08
C ARG A 65 13.48 12.46 -0.25
N PHE A 66 12.30 12.73 0.32
CA PHE A 66 11.10 11.93 0.12
C PHE A 66 10.79 11.76 -1.37
N GLN A 67 10.72 12.85 -2.14
CA GLN A 67 10.46 12.78 -3.57
C GLN A 67 11.56 12.04 -4.35
N GLN A 68 12.83 12.18 -3.94
CA GLN A 68 13.92 11.40 -4.51
C GLN A 68 13.73 9.90 -4.26
N TRP A 69 13.42 9.52 -3.03
CA TRP A 69 13.18 8.13 -2.65
C TRP A 69 11.96 7.53 -3.32
N VAL A 70 10.88 8.31 -3.50
CA VAL A 70 9.72 7.90 -4.32
C VAL A 70 10.17 7.56 -5.74
N ARG A 71 10.92 8.45 -6.41
CA ARG A 71 11.40 8.22 -7.78
C ARG A 71 12.34 7.00 -7.89
N GLN A 72 13.05 6.66 -6.82
CA GLN A 72 13.93 5.49 -6.77
C GLN A 72 13.19 4.18 -6.42
N GLY A 73 11.88 4.24 -6.14
CA GLY A 73 11.08 3.10 -5.70
C GLY A 73 11.43 2.61 -4.30
N PHE A 74 12.04 3.46 -3.47
CA PHE A 74 12.57 3.08 -2.16
C PHE A 74 11.52 2.45 -1.23
N PHE A 75 10.34 3.08 -1.13
CA PHE A 75 9.29 2.61 -0.22
C PHE A 75 8.69 1.28 -0.65
N LYS A 76 8.56 1.01 -1.96
CA LYS A 76 8.17 -0.31 -2.47
C LYS A 76 9.21 -1.36 -2.07
N ARG A 77 10.50 -1.07 -2.24
CA ARG A 77 11.58 -2.01 -1.89
C ARG A 77 11.63 -2.32 -0.39
N ILE A 78 11.41 -1.34 0.49
CA ILE A 78 11.30 -1.61 1.93
C ILE A 78 10.15 -2.58 2.19
N ALA A 79 8.97 -2.31 1.62
CA ALA A 79 7.82 -3.20 1.81
C ALA A 79 8.10 -4.62 1.28
N GLN A 80 8.78 -4.73 0.14
CA GLN A 80 9.20 -6.00 -0.46
C GLN A 80 10.11 -6.79 0.47
N GLU A 81 11.27 -6.24 0.82
CA GLU A 81 12.28 -6.92 1.63
C GLU A 81 11.72 -7.37 2.99
N LEU A 82 10.87 -6.55 3.62
CA LEU A 82 10.21 -6.90 4.87
C LEU A 82 9.15 -8.00 4.70
N ALA A 83 8.36 -7.94 3.63
CA ALA A 83 7.35 -8.96 3.37
C ALA A 83 7.99 -10.29 2.95
N GLU A 84 9.09 -10.26 2.21
CA GLU A 84 9.90 -11.44 1.88
C GLU A 84 10.49 -12.11 3.13
N ASP A 85 11.13 -11.38 4.05
CA ASP A 85 11.61 -11.93 5.34
C ASP A 85 10.47 -12.56 6.15
N LEU A 86 9.30 -11.89 6.20
CA LEU A 86 8.13 -12.43 6.89
C LEU A 86 7.55 -13.66 6.21
N ASN A 87 7.58 -13.72 4.88
CA ASN A 87 7.17 -14.90 4.13
C ASN A 87 8.11 -16.09 4.39
N GLU A 88 9.43 -15.87 4.36
CA GLU A 88 10.44 -16.90 4.67
C GLU A 88 10.31 -17.43 6.10
N ARG A 89 9.94 -16.57 7.05
CA ARG A 89 9.65 -16.95 8.45
C ARG A 89 8.27 -17.58 8.65
N GLY A 90 7.50 -17.79 7.57
CA GLY A 90 6.15 -18.37 7.61
C GLY A 90 5.11 -17.49 8.31
N LYS A 91 5.33 -16.17 8.37
CA LYS A 91 4.40 -15.19 8.98
C LYS A 91 3.36 -14.67 8.00
N ILE A 92 3.70 -14.60 6.71
CA ILE A 92 2.75 -14.28 5.64
C ILE A 92 2.18 -15.57 5.07
N ASP A 93 0.86 -15.63 4.94
CA ASP A 93 0.15 -16.75 4.31
C ASP A 93 -0.64 -16.27 3.08
N ILE A 94 -0.08 -16.53 1.90
CA ILE A 94 -0.64 -16.14 0.60
C ILE A 94 -1.64 -17.14 0.00
N ARG A 95 -1.92 -18.27 0.66
CA ARG A 95 -2.92 -19.24 0.16
C ARG A 95 -4.32 -18.62 0.05
N GLU A 96 -4.58 -17.64 0.91
CA GLU A 96 -5.79 -16.85 0.92
C GLU A 96 -5.47 -15.40 1.25
N ALA A 97 -5.75 -14.49 0.32
CA ALA A 97 -5.60 -13.07 0.52
C ALA A 97 -6.92 -12.33 0.31
N PHE A 98 -7.05 -11.17 0.94
CA PHE A 98 -8.25 -10.37 0.97
C PHE A 98 -7.98 -9.04 0.28
N ILE A 99 -8.78 -8.70 -0.72
CA ILE A 99 -8.68 -7.44 -1.45
C ILE A 99 -9.86 -6.54 -1.11
N ASP A 100 -9.58 -5.25 -0.91
CA ASP A 100 -10.60 -4.22 -0.82
C ASP A 100 -10.00 -2.86 -1.27
N GLY A 101 -10.89 -1.90 -1.51
CA GLY A 101 -10.55 -0.54 -1.90
C GLY A 101 -11.05 0.48 -0.88
N THR A 102 -10.26 1.52 -0.62
CA THR A 102 -10.71 2.72 0.09
C THR A 102 -10.51 3.98 -0.74
N PHE A 103 -11.20 5.05 -0.37
CA PHE A 103 -11.15 6.33 -1.07
C PHE A 103 -10.48 7.40 -0.21
N ALA A 104 -9.45 8.03 -0.75
CA ALA A 104 -8.82 9.21 -0.20
C ALA A 104 -9.23 10.46 -1.01
N PRO A 105 -10.01 11.40 -0.45
CA PRO A 105 -10.32 12.65 -1.13
C PRO A 105 -9.03 13.45 -1.40
N ALA A 106 -8.96 14.07 -2.58
CA ALA A 106 -7.82 14.89 -2.95
C ALA A 106 -8.10 16.38 -2.69
N LYS A 107 -7.12 17.09 -2.10
CA LYS A 107 -7.17 18.54 -1.89
C LYS A 107 -6.25 19.25 -2.88
N LYS A 108 -6.65 20.44 -3.37
CA LYS A 108 -5.87 21.38 -4.22
C LYS A 108 -5.59 20.96 -5.69
N GLY A 109 -6.63 20.77 -6.50
CA GLY A 109 -6.48 20.78 -7.98
C GLY A 109 -5.46 19.78 -8.55
N VAL A 110 -5.53 18.55 -8.07
CA VAL A 110 -4.48 17.52 -8.18
C VAL A 110 -4.51 16.81 -9.54
N PHE A 111 -3.33 16.49 -10.10
CA PHE A 111 -3.17 15.73 -11.34
C PHE A 111 -3.55 14.24 -11.14
N ALA A 112 -4.16 13.63 -12.16
CA ALA A 112 -4.67 12.24 -12.14
C ALA A 112 -5.68 11.95 -11.00
N VAL A 113 -6.78 12.70 -10.96
CA VAL A 113 -7.87 12.53 -9.99
C VAL A 113 -9.20 12.29 -10.69
N GLY A 114 -9.85 11.18 -10.33
CA GLY A 114 -11.18 10.81 -10.83
C GLY A 114 -12.29 11.31 -9.91
N LYS A 115 -13.51 11.50 -10.45
CA LYS A 115 -14.72 11.85 -9.67
C LYS A 115 -15.46 10.56 -9.28
N THR A 116 -15.76 10.40 -7.99
CA THR A 116 -16.70 9.38 -7.47
C THR A 116 -17.95 10.03 -6.91
N LYS A 117 -18.94 9.21 -6.50
CA LYS A 117 -20.05 9.65 -5.63
C LYS A 117 -19.55 10.30 -4.31
N ARG A 118 -18.34 9.96 -3.85
CA ARG A 118 -17.68 10.53 -2.66
C ARG A 118 -16.80 11.76 -2.97
N GLY A 119 -16.73 12.20 -4.22
CA GLY A 119 -15.96 13.38 -4.66
C GLY A 119 -14.73 13.06 -5.51
N LYS A 120 -13.91 14.10 -5.79
CA LYS A 120 -12.63 13.98 -6.49
C LYS A 120 -11.58 13.36 -5.55
N GLY A 121 -10.97 12.24 -5.93
CA GLY A 121 -9.92 11.63 -5.13
C GLY A 121 -9.17 10.48 -5.79
N THR A 122 -8.50 9.71 -4.94
CA THR A 122 -7.70 8.54 -5.30
C THR A 122 -8.25 7.33 -4.60
N LYS A 123 -8.36 6.22 -5.33
CA LYS A 123 -8.62 4.92 -4.74
C LYS A 123 -7.31 4.32 -4.27
N ILE A 124 -7.29 3.79 -3.07
CA ILE A 124 -6.20 2.97 -2.54
C ILE A 124 -6.72 1.54 -2.54
N MET A 125 -6.11 0.69 -3.35
CA MET A 125 -6.34 -0.75 -3.37
C MET A 125 -5.29 -1.42 -2.51
N ALA A 126 -5.66 -2.39 -1.69
CA ALA A 126 -4.71 -3.15 -0.90
C ALA A 126 -5.12 -4.62 -0.82
N ILE A 127 -4.10 -5.49 -0.77
CA ILE A 127 -4.24 -6.92 -0.52
C ILE A 127 -3.63 -7.21 0.85
N ALA A 128 -4.40 -7.89 1.70
CA ALA A 128 -3.95 -8.39 2.99
C ALA A 128 -3.92 -9.92 3.00
N ASP A 129 -2.93 -10.52 3.64
CA ASP A 129 -2.88 -11.97 3.83
C ASP A 129 -3.93 -12.46 4.86
N ALA A 130 -3.96 -13.77 5.15
CA ALA A 130 -4.83 -14.35 6.17
C ALA A 130 -4.60 -13.82 7.60
N SER A 131 -3.41 -13.29 7.87
CA SER A 131 -3.02 -12.62 9.11
C SER A 131 -3.30 -11.11 9.12
N GLY A 132 -3.81 -10.53 8.02
CA GLY A 132 -4.06 -9.09 7.83
C GLY A 132 -2.81 -8.25 7.58
N ILE A 133 -1.70 -8.87 7.21
CA ILE A 133 -0.43 -8.26 6.86
C ILE A 133 -0.53 -7.75 5.42
N PRO A 134 -0.04 -6.55 5.09
CA PRO A 134 -0.09 -6.03 3.73
C PRO A 134 0.79 -6.87 2.80
N VAL A 135 0.20 -7.37 1.72
CA VAL A 135 0.87 -8.12 0.65
C VAL A 135 0.99 -7.29 -0.61
N ALA A 136 0.08 -6.37 -0.87
CA ALA A 136 0.18 -5.45 -1.99
C ALA A 136 -0.56 -4.14 -1.71
N ALA A 137 -0.14 -3.07 -2.37
CA ALA A 137 -0.90 -1.82 -2.41
C ALA A 137 -0.70 -1.08 -3.72
N HIS A 138 -1.79 -0.53 -4.25
CA HIS A 138 -1.83 0.21 -5.49
C HIS A 138 -2.75 1.44 -5.34
N ILE A 139 -2.54 2.46 -6.16
CA ILE A 139 -3.44 3.61 -6.22
C ILE A 139 -3.89 3.88 -7.65
N GLU A 140 -5.12 4.35 -7.82
CA GLU A 140 -5.63 4.80 -9.11
C GLU A 140 -6.50 6.04 -8.94
N SER A 141 -6.56 6.87 -9.99
CA SER A 141 -7.55 7.93 -10.14
C SER A 141 -8.95 7.36 -9.93
N ALA A 142 -9.81 8.05 -9.19
CA ALA A 142 -11.05 7.44 -8.70
C ALA A 142 -12.18 7.23 -9.74
N SER A 143 -11.86 6.94 -11.00
CA SER A 143 -12.84 6.68 -12.07
C SER A 143 -13.10 5.18 -12.32
N PRO A 144 -12.09 4.29 -12.43
CA PRO A 144 -12.33 2.88 -12.76
C PRO A 144 -13.07 2.11 -11.65
N HIS A 145 -13.81 1.07 -12.03
CA HIS A 145 -14.35 0.09 -11.08
C HIS A 145 -13.22 -0.75 -10.48
N GLU A 146 -13.34 -1.14 -9.22
CA GLU A 146 -12.29 -1.87 -8.47
C GLU A 146 -11.90 -3.20 -9.09
N VAL A 147 -12.85 -3.89 -9.74
CA VAL A 147 -12.61 -5.10 -10.55
C VAL A 147 -11.51 -4.90 -11.59
N LYS A 148 -11.40 -3.70 -12.16
CA LYS A 148 -10.41 -3.36 -13.18
C LYS A 148 -9.04 -3.00 -12.60
N LEU A 149 -8.89 -3.03 -11.27
CA LEU A 149 -7.65 -2.66 -10.57
C LEU A 149 -7.03 -3.86 -9.86
N VAL A 150 -7.67 -5.03 -9.92
CA VAL A 150 -7.24 -6.21 -9.17
C VAL A 150 -5.89 -6.70 -9.66
N GLU A 151 -5.73 -6.82 -10.98
CA GLU A 151 -4.52 -7.32 -11.64
C GLU A 151 -3.32 -6.38 -11.34
N GLU A 152 -3.51 -5.07 -11.49
CA GLU A 152 -2.50 -4.06 -11.17
C GLU A 152 -2.15 -4.03 -9.68
N THR A 153 -3.12 -4.34 -8.81
CA THR A 153 -2.86 -4.46 -7.36
C THR A 153 -2.00 -5.69 -7.07
N ILE A 154 -2.27 -6.83 -7.71
CA ILE A 154 -1.44 -8.04 -7.59
C ILE A 154 -0.01 -7.76 -8.09
N ASP A 155 0.13 -7.12 -9.25
CA ASP A 155 1.43 -6.76 -9.85
C ASP A 155 2.20 -5.73 -9.00
N SER A 156 1.48 -5.01 -8.14
CA SER A 156 2.06 -4.10 -7.13
C SER A 156 2.45 -4.81 -5.83
N GLY A 157 2.50 -6.14 -5.83
CA GLY A 157 2.87 -7.00 -4.70
C GLY A 157 4.20 -6.64 -4.03
N PHE A 158 4.24 -6.96 -2.73
CA PHE A 158 5.40 -6.91 -1.85
C PHE A 158 6.03 -8.29 -1.66
N THR A 159 5.45 -9.35 -2.23
CA THR A 159 6.01 -10.69 -2.21
C THR A 159 6.28 -11.13 -3.64
N GLN A 160 7.29 -11.98 -3.83
CA GLN A 160 7.58 -12.60 -5.13
C GLN A 160 6.45 -13.51 -5.63
N TYR A 161 5.61 -14.02 -4.73
CA TYR A 161 4.51 -14.91 -5.03
C TYR A 161 3.18 -14.17 -4.97
N ALA A 162 2.30 -14.44 -5.94
CA ALA A 162 0.93 -13.99 -5.91
C ALA A 162 0.07 -14.91 -5.01
N PRO A 163 -1.07 -14.44 -4.48
CA PRO A 163 -1.97 -15.29 -3.71
C PRO A 163 -2.63 -16.37 -4.55
N ASP A 164 -2.82 -17.57 -3.99
CA ASP A 164 -3.58 -18.65 -4.65
C ASP A 164 -5.07 -18.28 -4.79
N LYS A 165 -5.58 -17.51 -3.81
CA LYS A 165 -6.98 -17.10 -3.74
C LYS A 165 -7.10 -15.65 -3.34
N ILE A 166 -7.96 -14.92 -4.04
CA ILE A 166 -8.30 -13.53 -3.71
C ILE A 166 -9.78 -13.45 -3.33
N ILE A 167 -10.02 -13.00 -2.10
CA ILE A 167 -11.34 -12.86 -1.52
C ILE A 167 -11.71 -11.37 -1.50
N GLY A 168 -12.72 -11.01 -2.28
CA GLY A 168 -13.23 -9.64 -2.41
C GLY A 168 -14.67 -9.49 -1.93
N ASP A 169 -15.13 -8.24 -1.80
CA ASP A 169 -16.53 -7.96 -1.58
C ASP A 169 -17.40 -8.26 -2.85
N LYS A 170 -18.72 -8.03 -2.78
CA LYS A 170 -19.61 -8.27 -3.93
C LYS A 170 -19.31 -7.39 -5.15
N ALA A 171 -18.58 -6.29 -4.97
CA ALA A 171 -18.15 -5.44 -6.08
C ALA A 171 -17.11 -6.14 -6.93
N TYR A 172 -16.42 -7.17 -6.45
CA TYR A 172 -15.45 -7.96 -7.21
C TYR A 172 -16.08 -9.09 -8.05
N ASP A 173 -17.39 -9.35 -7.89
CA ASP A 173 -18.14 -10.37 -8.63
C ASP A 173 -18.14 -10.12 -10.15
N SER A 174 -17.33 -10.87 -10.92
CA SER A 174 -17.18 -10.70 -12.37
C SER A 174 -16.63 -11.94 -13.08
N ASP A 175 -17.47 -12.60 -13.91
CA ASP A 175 -17.08 -13.78 -14.72
C ASP A 175 -15.77 -13.57 -15.50
N GLY A 176 -15.61 -12.38 -16.11
CA GLY A 176 -14.42 -12.08 -16.91
C GLY A 176 -13.16 -11.81 -16.08
N LEU A 177 -13.27 -11.32 -14.84
CA LEU A 177 -12.12 -11.23 -13.94
C LEU A 177 -11.75 -12.62 -13.44
N ASP A 178 -12.75 -13.41 -13.04
CA ASP A 178 -12.57 -14.77 -12.53
C ASP A 178 -11.84 -15.65 -13.55
N GLN A 179 -12.24 -15.59 -14.83
CA GLN A 179 -11.59 -16.33 -15.93
C GLN A 179 -10.14 -15.89 -16.16
N ARG A 180 -9.88 -14.58 -16.33
CA ARG A 180 -8.51 -14.10 -16.57
C ARG A 180 -7.56 -14.46 -15.44
N LEU A 181 -7.98 -14.26 -14.19
CA LEU A 181 -7.14 -14.59 -13.03
C LEU A 181 -6.87 -16.09 -12.89
N LEU A 182 -7.86 -16.93 -13.21
CA LEU A 182 -7.67 -18.38 -13.18
C LEU A 182 -6.77 -18.85 -14.34
N ASP A 183 -7.04 -18.42 -15.56
CA ASP A 183 -6.38 -18.92 -16.77
C ASP A 183 -4.95 -18.39 -16.91
N GLU A 184 -4.73 -17.11 -16.62
CA GLU A 184 -3.43 -16.44 -16.85
C GLU A 184 -2.52 -16.48 -15.62
N ARG A 185 -3.10 -16.59 -14.42
CA ARG A 185 -2.36 -16.44 -13.15
C ARG A 185 -2.59 -17.57 -12.15
N ASN A 186 -3.48 -18.52 -12.43
CA ASN A 186 -3.86 -19.60 -11.52
C ASN A 186 -4.36 -19.09 -10.15
N ILE A 187 -5.11 -17.99 -10.15
CA ILE A 187 -5.67 -17.35 -8.95
C ILE A 187 -7.20 -17.52 -8.93
N GLU A 188 -7.74 -18.12 -7.87
CA GLU A 188 -9.19 -18.24 -7.67
C GLU A 188 -9.75 -16.98 -7.02
N VAL A 189 -10.74 -16.34 -7.65
CA VAL A 189 -11.48 -15.21 -7.07
C VAL A 189 -12.70 -15.71 -6.32
N ILE A 190 -12.89 -15.21 -5.09
CA ILE A 190 -14.05 -15.51 -4.25
C ILE A 190 -14.75 -14.21 -3.88
N ALA A 191 -15.95 -13.99 -4.43
CA ALA A 191 -16.80 -12.84 -4.12
C ALA A 191 -18.26 -13.27 -3.94
N LEU A 192 -19.03 -12.50 -3.18
CA LEU A 192 -20.48 -12.69 -3.09
C LEU A 192 -21.16 -12.25 -4.39
N HIS A 193 -22.07 -13.08 -4.90
CA HIS A 193 -22.86 -12.72 -6.07
C HIS A 193 -23.71 -11.46 -5.85
N ARG A 194 -23.78 -10.60 -6.87
CA ARG A 194 -24.63 -9.39 -6.84
C ARG A 194 -26.12 -9.78 -6.97
N LYS A 195 -27.00 -9.00 -6.32
CA LYS A 195 -28.47 -9.26 -6.25
C LYS A 195 -29.19 -9.35 -7.61
N GLY A 196 -28.58 -8.92 -8.72
CA GLY A 196 -29.17 -8.93 -10.06
C GLY A 196 -28.43 -9.80 -11.07
N ARG A 197 -27.65 -10.80 -10.62
CA ARG A 197 -26.93 -11.70 -11.52
C ARG A 197 -27.92 -12.52 -12.35
N LYS A 198 -27.76 -12.50 -13.67
CA LYS A 198 -28.63 -13.24 -14.61
C LYS A 198 -28.41 -14.75 -14.57
N LYS A 199 -27.18 -15.19 -14.24
CA LYS A 199 -26.84 -16.61 -14.05
C LYS A 199 -27.07 -17.01 -12.58
N PRO A 200 -27.71 -18.17 -12.32
CA PRO A 200 -28.07 -18.60 -10.98
C PRO A 200 -26.85 -18.86 -10.08
N LYS A 201 -27.09 -18.93 -8.76
CA LYS A 201 -26.08 -19.31 -7.77
C LYS A 201 -25.67 -20.76 -8.01
N THR A 202 -24.46 -20.99 -8.49
CA THR A 202 -23.88 -22.33 -8.67
C THR A 202 -23.15 -22.85 -7.44
N GLN A 203 -23.04 -22.03 -6.38
CA GLN A 203 -22.18 -22.29 -5.23
C GLN A 203 -22.98 -22.64 -3.96
N ASP A 204 -22.64 -23.78 -3.35
CA ASP A 204 -23.22 -24.29 -2.10
C ASP A 204 -22.79 -23.53 -0.83
N GLY A 205 -21.97 -22.47 -0.98
CA GLY A 205 -21.45 -21.65 0.10
C GLY A 205 -20.17 -22.17 0.78
N ARG A 206 -19.69 -23.39 0.48
CA ARG A 206 -18.42 -23.91 1.03
C ARG A 206 -17.24 -23.05 0.58
N LYS A 207 -17.22 -22.70 -0.70
CA LYS A 207 -16.27 -21.75 -1.30
C LYS A 207 -16.43 -20.31 -0.79
N LEU A 208 -17.56 -19.94 -0.16
CA LEU A 208 -17.76 -18.61 0.44
C LEU A 208 -17.36 -18.53 1.91
N ARG A 209 -16.96 -19.63 2.57
CA ARG A 209 -16.47 -19.59 3.96
C ARG A 209 -15.31 -18.61 4.17
N PRO A 210 -14.32 -18.52 3.26
CA PRO A 210 -13.25 -17.53 3.36
C PRO A 210 -13.78 -16.09 3.42
N TYR A 211 -14.90 -15.76 2.77
CA TYR A 211 -15.52 -14.42 2.80
C TYR A 211 -15.78 -13.92 4.23
N ARG A 212 -16.08 -14.80 5.19
CA ARG A 212 -16.30 -14.41 6.60
C ARG A 212 -15.07 -13.78 7.26
N ARG A 213 -13.88 -13.99 6.69
CA ARG A 213 -12.60 -13.41 7.14
C ARG A 213 -12.22 -12.12 6.41
N ARG A 214 -13.08 -11.55 5.55
CA ARG A 214 -12.81 -10.29 4.83
C ARG A 214 -12.47 -9.11 5.75
N TRP A 215 -12.87 -9.16 7.02
CA TRP A 215 -12.47 -8.18 8.04
C TRP A 215 -10.94 -8.02 8.16
N LYS A 216 -10.13 -8.98 7.67
CA LYS A 216 -8.66 -8.89 7.64
C LYS A 216 -8.16 -7.71 6.81
N VAL A 217 -8.71 -7.48 5.61
CA VAL A 217 -8.33 -6.32 4.78
C VAL A 217 -8.96 -5.03 5.31
N GLU A 218 -10.15 -5.08 5.91
CA GLU A 218 -10.73 -3.93 6.59
C GLU A 218 -9.87 -3.47 7.76
N ARG A 219 -9.31 -4.41 8.52
CA ARG A 219 -8.34 -4.12 9.59
C ARG A 219 -7.05 -3.52 9.05
N LEU A 220 -6.54 -4.02 7.91
CA LEU A 220 -5.40 -3.38 7.24
C LEU A 220 -5.71 -1.92 6.91
N PHE A 221 -6.89 -1.63 6.36
CA PHE A 221 -7.30 -0.25 6.10
C PHE A 221 -7.46 0.58 7.37
N ALA A 222 -7.98 0.02 8.45
CA ALA A 222 -8.03 0.71 9.74
C ALA A 222 -6.62 1.08 10.24
N TRP A 223 -5.62 0.20 10.07
CA TRP A 223 -4.23 0.52 10.38
C TRP A 223 -3.64 1.58 9.47
N LEU A 224 -3.92 1.52 8.16
CA LEU A 224 -3.46 2.52 7.20
C LEU A 224 -4.09 3.89 7.48
N GLN A 225 -5.37 3.96 7.83
CA GLN A 225 -6.07 5.20 8.15
C GLN A 225 -5.62 5.83 9.48
N ASN A 226 -4.94 5.08 10.35
CA ASN A 226 -4.25 5.64 11.51
C ASN A 226 -3.06 6.54 11.10
N PHE A 227 -2.56 6.42 9.87
CA PHE A 227 -1.67 7.41 9.26
C PHE A 227 -2.53 8.50 8.63
N ARG A 228 -2.66 9.63 9.32
CA ARG A 228 -3.59 10.70 8.91
C ARG A 228 -3.29 11.25 7.52
N ARG A 229 -2.04 11.12 7.05
CA ARG A 229 -1.65 11.51 5.69
C ARG A 229 -2.28 10.66 4.59
N LEU A 230 -2.75 9.44 4.90
CA LEU A 230 -3.40 8.54 3.94
C LEU A 230 -4.92 8.75 3.88
N VAL A 231 -5.52 9.36 4.90
CA VAL A 231 -6.97 9.63 4.96
C VAL A 231 -7.38 10.69 3.93
N VAL A 232 -6.53 11.68 3.68
CA VAL A 232 -6.75 12.74 2.69
C VAL A 232 -5.47 12.88 1.87
N ARG A 233 -5.58 12.84 0.53
CA ARG A 233 -4.45 13.07 -0.35
C ARG A 233 -4.13 14.57 -0.41
N TYR A 234 -2.96 14.94 0.11
CA TYR A 234 -2.40 16.29 0.03
C TYR A 234 -1.34 16.43 -1.07
N GLU A 235 -0.81 15.30 -1.54
CA GLU A 235 0.24 15.21 -2.53
C GLU A 235 -0.30 15.54 -3.93
N TYR A 236 0.36 16.50 -4.58
CA TYR A 236 0.02 16.91 -5.94
C TYR A 236 0.28 15.78 -6.96
N HIS A 237 1.43 15.09 -6.86
CA HIS A 237 1.77 13.97 -7.74
C HIS A 237 1.27 12.64 -7.17
N ALA A 238 0.77 11.75 -8.04
CA ALA A 238 0.25 10.44 -7.65
C ALA A 238 1.34 9.56 -7.02
N ASP A 239 2.53 9.52 -7.63
CA ASP A 239 3.65 8.72 -7.13
C ASP A 239 4.05 9.08 -5.69
N ASN A 240 3.97 10.36 -5.34
CA ASN A 240 4.22 10.82 -3.97
C ASN A 240 3.14 10.27 -3.01
N PHE A 241 1.88 10.22 -3.43
CA PHE A 241 0.84 9.62 -2.61
C PHE A 241 1.03 8.10 -2.49
N LEU A 242 1.36 7.42 -3.59
CA LEU A 242 1.69 5.99 -3.58
C LEU A 242 2.86 5.70 -2.65
N GLY A 243 3.90 6.54 -2.67
CA GLY A 243 5.03 6.43 -1.75
C GLY A 243 4.64 6.55 -0.29
N MET A 244 3.67 7.40 0.06
CA MET A 244 3.12 7.47 1.41
C MET A 244 2.34 6.19 1.77
N VAL A 245 1.55 5.64 0.84
CA VAL A 245 0.82 4.38 1.06
C VAL A 245 1.79 3.22 1.30
N GLN A 246 2.82 3.09 0.44
CA GLN A 246 3.87 2.07 0.56
C GLN A 246 4.67 2.21 1.86
N LEU A 247 4.96 3.44 2.28
CA LEU A 247 5.58 3.70 3.59
C LEU A 247 4.65 3.29 4.74
N GLY A 248 3.34 3.54 4.63
CA GLY A 248 2.34 3.05 5.59
C GLY A 248 2.34 1.53 5.72
N CYS A 249 2.37 0.81 4.58
CA CYS A 249 2.50 -0.64 4.55
C CYS A 249 3.82 -1.11 5.19
N SER A 250 4.94 -0.45 4.85
CA SER A 250 6.27 -0.74 5.42
C SER A 250 6.26 -0.62 6.95
N ILE A 251 5.62 0.41 7.50
CA ILE A 251 5.54 0.61 8.96
C ILE A 251 4.64 -0.42 9.63
N ILE A 252 3.65 -0.99 8.93
CA ILE A 252 2.87 -2.11 9.44
C ILE A 252 3.72 -3.39 9.46
N LEU A 253 4.50 -3.64 8.41
CA LEU A 253 5.43 -4.79 8.33
C LEU A 253 6.55 -4.73 9.38
N LEU A 254 7.06 -3.53 9.66
CA LEU A 254 8.10 -3.32 10.69
C LEU A 254 7.65 -3.63 12.12
N ARG A 255 6.37 -3.87 12.38
CA ARG A 255 5.88 -4.28 13.72
C ARG A 255 6.26 -5.72 14.09
N PHE A 256 6.76 -6.49 13.12
CA PHE A 256 7.17 -7.88 13.28
C PHE A 256 8.69 -8.04 13.49
N PHE A 257 9.38 -6.91 13.67
CA PHE A 257 10.80 -6.78 13.97
C PHE A 257 10.95 -5.89 15.19
#